data_AF-A0A0F3IGG9-F1
#
_entry.id   AF-A0A0F3IGG9-F1
#
_cell.length_a   1.000
_cell.length_b   1.000
_cell.length_c   1.000
_cell.angle_alpha   90.00
_cell.angle_beta   90.00
_cell.angle_gamma   90.00
#
_symmetry.space_group_name_H-M   'P 1'
#
loop_
_entity.id
_entity.type
_entity.pdbx_description
1 polymer ?
#
loop_
_entity_poly.entity_id
_entity_poly.type
_entity_poly.pdbx_seq_one_letter_code
_entity_poly.pdbx_strand_id
1 'polypeptide(L)'
;LPIPFTEEAVHHVASRIKRVQELLEQKMALENVSYYAAPGQEMSESDFFNAVVAEADCDVLLDINNIYVNSVNHGYDAEAFLRTMPAKRIAYAHIAGHYVEAENFLVDTHGAEVIDPVWKLLGKAYELFGVFPTLLERDFNIPAFDELIREVETINTIQNAWRNHHAQQSA
;
A
#
# COMPACT_ATOMS: atom_id res chain seq x y z
N LEU A 1 -5.38 -11.28 13.12
CA LEU A 1 -4.36 -11.83 14.07
C LEU A 1 -3.02 -11.28 13.61
N PRO A 2 -2.28 -10.55 14.44
CA PRO A 2 -1.04 -9.93 13.99
C PRO A 2 0.04 -10.98 13.73
N ILE A 3 0.65 -10.93 12.55
CA ILE A 3 1.84 -11.72 12.24
C ILE A 3 3.02 -11.00 12.91
N PRO A 4 3.81 -11.70 13.75
CA PRO A 4 4.99 -11.08 14.36
C PRO A 4 6.05 -10.83 13.28
N PHE A 5 6.73 -9.69 13.36
CA PHE A 5 7.79 -9.35 12.41
C PHE A 5 9.12 -9.99 12.86
N THR A 6 9.22 -11.31 12.65
CA THR A 6 10.38 -12.14 13.00
C THR A 6 10.88 -12.92 11.78
N GLU A 7 12.12 -13.40 11.82
CA GLU A 7 12.70 -14.20 10.75
C GLU A 7 11.91 -15.50 10.51
N GLU A 8 11.46 -16.17 11.58
CA GLU A 8 10.60 -17.36 11.48
C GLU A 8 9.31 -17.06 10.71
N ALA A 9 8.68 -15.92 10.98
CA ALA A 9 7.46 -15.50 10.30
C ALA A 9 7.71 -15.19 8.82
N VAL A 10 8.88 -14.64 8.45
CA VAL A 10 9.27 -14.43 7.04
C VAL A 10 9.24 -15.76 6.28
N HIS A 11 9.94 -16.77 6.78
CA HIS A 11 9.97 -18.11 6.16
C HIS A 11 8.57 -18.75 6.11
N HIS A 12 7.78 -18.59 7.18
CA HIS A 12 6.43 -19.11 7.25
C HIS A 12 5.52 -18.52 6.16
N VAL A 13 5.52 -17.19 6.02
CA VAL A 13 4.68 -16.50 5.03
C VAL A 13 5.19 -16.76 3.62
N ALA A 14 6.50 -16.64 3.38
CA ALA A 14 7.09 -16.80 2.05
C ALA A 14 6.89 -18.22 1.49
N SER A 15 7.04 -19.27 2.31
CA SER A 15 6.79 -20.66 1.89
C SER A 15 5.34 -20.88 1.43
N ARG A 16 4.37 -20.23 2.07
CA ARG A 16 2.95 -20.33 1.71
C ARG A 16 2.64 -19.56 0.43
N ILE A 17 3.23 -18.37 0.24
CA ILE A 17 3.11 -17.63 -1.02
C ILE A 17 3.67 -18.46 -2.16
N LYS A 18 4.89 -19.02 -2.02
CA LYS A 18 5.48 -19.93 -3.03
C LYS A 18 4.55 -21.08 -3.35
N ARG A 19 4.00 -21.73 -2.32
CA ARG A 19 3.09 -22.86 -2.52
C ARG A 19 1.84 -22.47 -3.30
N VAL A 20 1.27 -21.30 -3.04
CA VAL A 20 0.10 -20.81 -3.80
C VAL A 20 0.50 -20.45 -5.24
N GLN A 21 1.63 -19.78 -5.46
CA GLN A 21 2.13 -19.47 -6.80
C GLN A 21 2.39 -20.74 -7.64
N GLU A 22 2.97 -21.78 -7.03
CA GLU A 22 3.16 -23.10 -7.66
C GLU A 22 1.83 -23.74 -8.10
N LEU A 23 0.79 -23.62 -7.27
CA LEU A 23 -0.52 -24.21 -7.54
C LEU A 23 -1.32 -23.42 -8.57
N LEU A 24 -1.21 -22.09 -8.55
CA LEU A 24 -1.90 -21.20 -9.49
C LEU A 24 -1.13 -21.02 -10.80
N GLU A 25 0.15 -21.42 -10.86
CA GLU A 25 1.08 -21.17 -11.97
C GLU A 25 1.19 -19.68 -12.34
N GLN A 26 1.01 -18.80 -11.36
CA GLN A 26 0.99 -17.34 -11.52
C GLN A 26 1.75 -16.68 -10.38
N LYS A 27 2.42 -15.56 -10.70
CA LYS A 27 3.06 -14.71 -9.69
C LYS A 27 1.98 -13.91 -8.97
N MET A 28 2.05 -13.89 -7.64
CA MET A 28 1.12 -13.14 -6.80
C MET A 28 1.70 -11.77 -6.46
N ALA A 29 0.84 -10.85 -6.02
CA ALA A 29 1.24 -9.63 -5.36
C ALA A 29 0.90 -9.70 -3.86
N LEU A 30 1.85 -9.33 -3.01
CA LEU A 30 1.62 -9.19 -1.57
C LEU A 30 1.26 -7.74 -1.25
N GLU A 31 0.25 -7.55 -0.41
CA GLU A 31 -0.21 -6.24 0.04
C GLU A 31 0.37 -5.85 1.41
N ASN A 32 0.76 -4.59 1.57
CA ASN A 32 1.08 -4.02 2.88
C ASN A 32 -0.22 -3.67 3.61
N VAL A 33 -0.41 -4.23 4.81
CA VAL A 33 -1.68 -4.11 5.55
C VAL A 33 -1.52 -3.27 6.81
N SER A 34 -2.63 -2.69 7.28
CA SER A 34 -2.67 -2.08 8.61
C SER A 34 -2.38 -3.11 9.71
N TYR A 35 -1.65 -2.70 10.74
CA TYR A 35 -1.45 -3.52 11.94
C TYR A 35 -1.58 -2.71 13.22
N TYR A 36 -2.19 -3.33 14.23
CA TYR A 36 -2.51 -2.70 15.52
C TYR A 36 -1.70 -3.27 16.69
N ALA A 37 -1.01 -4.38 16.46
CA ALA A 37 -0.10 -4.99 17.41
C ALA A 37 0.97 -5.77 16.64
N ALA A 38 2.20 -5.76 17.13
CA ALA A 38 3.31 -6.57 16.60
C ALA A 38 4.07 -7.20 17.79
N PRO A 39 3.48 -8.21 18.45
CA PRO A 39 4.11 -8.82 19.61
C PRO A 39 5.40 -9.53 19.20
N GLY A 40 6.49 -9.29 19.94
CA GLY A 40 7.79 -9.90 19.64
C GLY A 40 8.43 -9.38 18.34
N GLN A 41 8.16 -8.12 17.98
CA GLN A 41 8.76 -7.49 16.80
C GLN A 41 10.30 -7.46 16.89
N GLU A 42 10.96 -8.10 15.93
CA GLU A 42 12.43 -8.16 15.81
C GLU A 42 12.95 -7.28 14.67
N MET A 43 12.09 -6.93 13.71
CA MET A 43 12.43 -6.07 12.56
C MET A 43 11.33 -5.03 12.27
N SER A 44 11.64 -4.02 11.46
CA SER A 44 10.63 -3.04 11.04
C SER A 44 9.58 -3.68 10.12
N GLU A 45 8.41 -3.03 9.98
CA GLU A 45 7.38 -3.45 9.02
C GLU A 45 7.96 -3.55 7.59
N SER A 46 8.72 -2.53 7.17
CA SER A 46 9.34 -2.50 5.85
C SER A 46 10.37 -3.62 5.66
N ASP A 47 11.17 -3.92 6.68
CA ASP A 47 12.16 -5.00 6.60
C ASP A 47 11.47 -6.36 6.50
N PHE A 48 10.43 -6.58 7.31
CA PHE A 48 9.63 -7.81 7.27
C PHE A 48 8.96 -8.00 5.91
N PHE A 49 8.26 -6.97 5.43
CA PHE A 49 7.56 -7.01 4.16
C PHE A 49 8.53 -7.28 2.99
N ASN A 50 9.64 -6.55 2.95
CA ASN A 50 10.65 -6.73 1.91
C ASN A 50 11.33 -8.10 1.95
N ALA A 51 11.59 -8.63 3.15
CA ALA A 51 12.14 -9.97 3.31
C ALA A 51 11.17 -11.04 2.78
N VAL A 52 9.87 -10.95 3.10
CA VAL A 52 8.85 -11.86 2.57
C VAL A 52 8.76 -11.77 1.05
N VAL A 53 8.68 -10.56 0.49
CA VAL A 53 8.57 -10.35 -0.96
C VAL A 53 9.79 -10.89 -1.70
N ALA A 54 10.99 -10.64 -1.17
CA ALA A 54 12.23 -11.13 -1.75
C ALA A 54 12.32 -12.65 -1.66
N GLU A 55 12.01 -13.24 -0.50
CA GLU A 55 12.10 -14.68 -0.31
C GLU A 55 11.06 -15.43 -1.14
N ALA A 56 9.82 -14.94 -1.19
CA ALA A 56 8.72 -15.53 -1.96
C ALA A 56 8.83 -15.34 -3.48
N ASP A 57 9.69 -14.41 -3.90
CA ASP A 57 9.75 -13.89 -5.27
C ASP A 57 8.36 -13.53 -5.82
N CYS A 58 7.61 -12.71 -5.07
CA CYS A 58 6.31 -12.19 -5.48
C CYS A 58 6.41 -10.70 -5.87
N ASP A 59 5.32 -10.15 -6.41
CA ASP A 59 5.15 -8.72 -6.67
C ASP A 59 4.51 -8.03 -5.46
N VAL A 60 4.31 -6.72 -5.56
CA VAL A 60 3.76 -5.87 -4.50
C VAL A 60 2.48 -5.19 -4.97
N LEU A 61 1.46 -5.30 -4.14
CA LEU A 61 0.28 -4.45 -4.16
C LEU A 61 0.51 -3.38 -3.09
N LEU A 62 0.63 -2.12 -3.51
CA LEU A 62 0.91 -1.02 -2.62
C LEU A 62 -0.39 -0.37 -2.14
N ASP A 63 -0.78 -0.60 -0.89
CA ASP A 63 -1.90 0.12 -0.31
C ASP A 63 -1.40 1.42 0.32
N ILE A 64 -1.76 2.54 -0.30
CA ILE A 64 -1.36 3.88 0.12
C ILE A 64 -2.03 4.27 1.44
N ASN A 65 -3.28 3.86 1.64
CA ASN A 65 -4.02 4.14 2.86
C ASN A 65 -3.38 3.42 4.06
N ASN A 66 -3.00 2.16 3.87
CA ASN A 66 -2.37 1.37 4.93
C ASN A 66 -1.00 1.92 5.36
N ILE A 67 -0.19 2.44 4.43
CA ILE A 67 1.05 3.16 4.79
C ILE A 67 0.74 4.37 5.66
N TYR A 68 -0.28 5.15 5.28
CA TYR A 68 -0.67 6.34 6.04
C TYR A 68 -1.18 5.98 7.43
N VAL A 69 -2.11 5.02 7.54
CA VAL A 69 -2.67 4.52 8.80
C VAL A 69 -1.57 4.05 9.75
N ASN A 70 -0.66 3.20 9.26
CA ASN A 70 0.44 2.69 10.08
C ASN A 70 1.42 3.82 10.47
N SER A 71 1.69 4.79 9.58
CA SER A 71 2.56 5.93 9.89
C SER A 71 2.04 6.76 11.06
N VAL A 72 0.73 7.00 11.12
CA VAL A 72 0.08 7.74 12.21
C VAL A 72 0.03 6.91 13.49
N ASN A 73 -0.37 5.64 13.40
CA ASN A 73 -0.53 4.76 14.56
C ASN A 73 0.80 4.44 15.25
N HIS A 74 1.88 4.32 14.48
CA HIS A 74 3.20 3.90 14.99
C HIS A 74 4.24 5.03 14.99
N GLY A 75 3.88 6.23 14.52
CA GLY A 75 4.70 7.44 14.62
C GLY A 75 5.94 7.45 13.71
N TYR A 76 5.84 6.89 12.51
CA TYR A 76 6.92 6.91 11.51
C TYR A 76 6.57 7.77 10.29
N ASP A 77 7.55 8.05 9.43
CA ASP A 77 7.35 8.86 8.22
C ASP A 77 6.89 7.99 7.03
N ALA A 78 5.72 8.29 6.48
CA ALA A 78 5.11 7.54 5.38
C ALA A 78 5.93 7.61 4.07
N GLU A 79 6.55 8.75 3.78
CA GLU A 79 7.36 8.88 2.56
C GLU A 79 8.69 8.11 2.67
N ALA A 80 9.28 8.07 3.86
CA ALA A 80 10.45 7.27 4.17
C ALA A 80 10.13 5.79 4.02
N PHE A 81 8.97 5.34 4.52
CA PHE A 81 8.48 3.97 4.29
C PHE A 81 8.34 3.67 2.80
N LEU A 82 7.68 4.54 2.02
CA LEU A 82 7.56 4.36 0.57
C LEU A 82 8.93 4.15 -0.09
N ARG A 83 9.95 4.93 0.26
CA ARG A 83 11.29 4.80 -0.33
C ARG A 83 11.96 3.46 -0.07
N THR A 84 11.51 2.71 0.93
CA THR A 84 12.01 1.34 1.19
C THR A 84 11.37 0.28 0.29
N MET A 85 10.26 0.59 -0.37
CA MET A 85 9.50 -0.38 -1.15
C MET A 85 10.25 -0.78 -2.43
N PRO A 86 10.13 -2.04 -2.89
CA PRO A 86 10.93 -2.56 -3.99
C PRO A 86 10.32 -2.12 -5.33
N ALA A 87 10.69 -0.91 -5.78
CA ALA A 87 10.12 -0.22 -6.96
C ALA A 87 9.83 -1.13 -8.18
N LYS A 88 10.75 -2.03 -8.52
CA LYS A 88 10.62 -2.93 -9.69
C LYS A 88 9.57 -4.03 -9.54
N ARG A 89 9.04 -4.24 -8.33
CA ARG A 89 8.03 -5.24 -7.99
C ARG A 89 6.65 -4.61 -7.77
N ILE A 90 6.51 -3.29 -7.80
CA ILE A 90 5.20 -2.63 -7.66
C ILE A 90 4.36 -2.96 -8.91
N ALA A 91 3.30 -3.74 -8.71
CA ALA A 91 2.42 -4.17 -9.80
C ALA A 91 1.06 -3.43 -9.78
N TYR A 92 0.60 -3.07 -8.59
CA TYR A 92 -0.73 -2.52 -8.37
C TYR A 92 -0.78 -1.65 -7.11
N ALA A 93 -1.82 -0.85 -6.95
CA ALA A 93 -2.05 -0.12 -5.71
C ALA A 93 -3.52 0.03 -5.37
N HIS A 94 -3.78 0.09 -4.07
CA HIS A 94 -5.05 0.52 -3.51
C HIS A 94 -4.92 1.92 -2.90
N ILE A 95 -6.03 2.63 -2.93
CA ILE A 95 -6.22 3.87 -2.20
C ILE A 95 -7.63 3.92 -1.62
N ALA A 96 -7.73 4.31 -0.36
CA ALA A 96 -8.98 4.36 0.38
C ALA A 96 -8.91 5.47 1.44
N GLY A 97 -10.04 5.72 2.11
CA GLY A 97 -10.09 6.48 3.34
C GLY A 97 -10.31 5.57 4.56
N HIS A 98 -10.00 6.09 5.73
CA HIS A 98 -10.01 5.38 7.00
C HIS A 98 -10.89 6.08 8.04
N TYR A 99 -11.15 5.39 9.15
CA TYR A 99 -11.89 5.95 10.27
C TYR A 99 -10.93 6.54 11.31
N VAL A 100 -11.25 7.73 11.81
CA VAL A 100 -10.47 8.41 12.86
C VAL A 100 -11.09 8.07 14.22
N GLU A 101 -10.50 7.15 14.95
CA GLU A 101 -10.95 6.80 16.30
C GLU A 101 -10.39 7.79 17.34
N ALA A 102 -9.14 8.22 17.18
CA ALA A 102 -8.53 9.31 17.94
C ALA A 102 -7.45 10.03 17.10
N GLU A 103 -6.94 11.17 17.60
CA GLU A 103 -5.96 12.00 16.90
C GLU A 103 -4.73 11.23 16.39
N ASN A 104 -4.24 10.26 17.17
CA ASN A 104 -3.10 9.40 16.82
C ASN A 104 -3.52 7.93 16.66
N PHE A 105 -4.78 7.67 16.33
CA PHE A 105 -5.28 6.30 16.16
C PHE A 105 -6.34 6.22 15.06
N LEU A 106 -5.92 5.64 13.94
CA LEU A 106 -6.70 5.44 12.73
C LEU A 106 -7.05 3.97 12.55
N VAL A 107 -8.29 3.70 12.15
CA VAL A 107 -8.79 2.36 11.85
C VAL A 107 -9.03 2.22 10.36
N ASP A 108 -8.41 1.20 9.77
CA ASP A 108 -8.46 0.90 8.36
C ASP A 108 -9.79 0.25 7.98
N THR A 109 -10.81 1.10 7.77
CA THR A 109 -12.19 0.66 7.51
C THR A 109 -12.55 0.69 6.03
N HIS A 110 -11.74 1.34 5.18
CA HIS A 110 -12.07 1.61 3.78
C HIS A 110 -13.48 2.18 3.60
N GLY A 111 -13.93 2.98 4.57
CA GLY A 111 -15.32 3.40 4.73
C GLY A 111 -15.53 4.91 4.67
N ALA A 112 -14.48 5.68 4.39
CA ALA A 112 -14.50 7.15 4.34
C ALA A 112 -13.83 7.67 3.05
N GLU A 113 -14.15 8.90 2.64
CA GLU A 113 -13.48 9.58 1.53
C GLU A 113 -11.96 9.62 1.76
N VAL A 114 -11.19 9.51 0.69
CA VAL A 114 -9.74 9.61 0.72
C VAL A 114 -9.35 11.06 1.05
N ILE A 115 -8.50 11.22 2.05
CA ILE A 115 -8.08 12.54 2.54
C ILE A 115 -6.81 13.06 1.82
N ASP A 116 -6.60 14.37 1.86
CA ASP A 116 -5.46 15.05 1.20
C ASP A 116 -4.09 14.43 1.49
N PRO A 117 -3.72 14.05 2.73
CA PRO A 117 -2.44 13.38 2.99
C PRO A 117 -2.26 12.07 2.22
N VAL A 118 -3.32 11.27 2.06
CA VAL A 118 -3.28 10.01 1.32
C VAL A 118 -3.17 10.27 -0.18
N TRP A 119 -3.88 11.27 -0.72
CA TRP A 119 -3.72 11.72 -2.11
C TRP A 119 -2.30 12.19 -2.41
N LYS A 120 -1.69 12.96 -1.50
CA LYS A 120 -0.29 13.41 -1.63
C LYS A 120 0.67 12.23 -1.62
N LEU A 121 0.42 11.23 -0.76
CA LEU A 121 1.23 10.02 -0.68
C LEU A 121 1.15 9.18 -1.97
N LEU A 122 -0.02 9.10 -2.61
CA LEU A 122 -0.18 8.48 -3.93
C LEU A 122 0.65 9.21 -5.00
N GLY A 123 0.58 10.55 -5.02
CA GLY A 123 1.42 11.36 -5.89
C GLY A 123 2.91 11.06 -5.70
N LYS A 124 3.34 10.89 -4.45
CA LYS A 124 4.71 10.53 -4.10
C LYS A 124 5.09 9.13 -4.56
N ALA A 125 4.19 8.16 -4.45
CA ALA A 125 4.42 6.81 -4.96
C ALA A 125 4.64 6.84 -6.49
N TYR A 126 3.86 7.62 -7.24
CA TYR A 126 4.09 7.77 -8.68
C TYR A 126 5.41 8.49 -9.01
N GLU A 127 5.81 9.50 -8.24
CA GLU A 127 7.15 10.11 -8.40
C GLU A 127 8.28 9.08 -8.25
N LEU A 128 8.15 8.14 -7.31
CA LEU A 128 9.19 7.16 -7.00
C LEU A 128 9.20 5.95 -7.95
N PHE A 129 8.03 5.48 -8.38
CA PHE A 129 7.90 4.20 -9.08
C PHE A 129 7.31 4.32 -10.49
N GLY A 130 6.94 5.52 -10.91
CA GLY A 130 6.17 5.75 -12.13
C GLY A 130 4.69 5.44 -11.94
N VAL A 131 3.92 5.62 -13.02
CA VAL A 131 2.47 5.33 -12.99
C VAL A 131 2.22 3.83 -13.16
N PHE A 132 1.53 3.24 -12.19
CA PHE A 132 1.00 1.87 -12.19
C PHE A 132 -0.52 1.90 -12.02
N PRO A 133 -1.24 0.81 -12.31
CA PRO A 133 -2.69 0.76 -12.12
C PRO A 133 -3.05 0.94 -10.64
N THR A 134 -4.10 1.72 -10.36
CA THR A 134 -4.50 2.10 -9.00
C THR A 134 -6.01 2.00 -8.89
N LEU A 135 -6.48 1.36 -7.83
CA LEU A 135 -7.87 1.13 -7.55
C LEU A 135 -8.30 1.89 -6.31
N LEU A 136 -9.45 2.55 -6.41
CA LEU A 136 -10.16 3.09 -5.27
C LEU A 136 -10.85 1.92 -4.55
N GLU A 137 -10.49 1.69 -3.29
CA GLU A 137 -11.07 0.65 -2.45
C GLU A 137 -12.15 1.25 -1.52
N ARG A 138 -13.30 0.57 -1.45
CA ARG A 138 -14.47 1.01 -0.69
C ARG A 138 -15.26 -0.20 -0.21
N ASP A 139 -15.01 -0.63 1.03
CA ASP A 139 -15.59 -1.85 1.59
C ASP A 139 -16.79 -1.58 2.50
N PHE A 140 -16.82 -0.39 3.10
CA PHE A 140 -17.87 0.04 4.03
C PHE A 140 -18.47 1.38 3.60
N ASN A 141 -19.68 1.67 4.10
CA ASN A 141 -20.41 2.93 3.87
C ASN A 141 -20.38 3.37 2.39
N ILE A 142 -20.68 2.43 1.49
CA ILE A 142 -20.56 2.64 0.04
C ILE A 142 -21.43 3.83 -0.37
N PRO A 143 -20.84 4.92 -0.87
CA PRO A 143 -21.57 6.13 -1.24
C PRO A 143 -22.29 5.95 -2.59
N ALA A 144 -22.92 7.03 -3.06
CA ALA A 144 -23.46 7.06 -4.41
C ALA A 144 -22.33 6.82 -5.45
N PHE A 145 -22.67 6.18 -6.57
CA PHE A 145 -21.69 5.85 -7.61
C PHE A 145 -20.94 7.08 -8.13
N ASP A 146 -21.63 8.21 -8.31
CA ASP A 146 -21.02 9.46 -8.78
C ASP A 146 -19.97 10.01 -7.80
N GLU A 147 -20.09 9.72 -6.50
CA GLU A 147 -19.06 10.06 -5.50
C GLU A 147 -17.79 9.24 -5.71
N LEU A 148 -17.93 7.93 -5.92
CA LEU A 148 -16.79 7.05 -6.22
C LEU A 148 -16.09 7.46 -7.52
N ILE A 149 -16.84 7.84 -8.54
CA ILE A 149 -16.27 8.28 -9.82
C ILE A 149 -15.43 9.55 -9.63
N ARG A 150 -15.81 10.50 -8.77
CA ARG A 150 -14.99 11.70 -8.51
C ARG A 150 -13.64 11.36 -7.87
N GLU A 151 -13.60 10.39 -6.96
CA GLU A 151 -12.34 9.90 -6.38
C GLU A 151 -11.49 9.17 -7.43
N VAL A 152 -12.09 8.36 -8.30
CA VAL A 152 -11.38 7.72 -9.43
C VAL A 152 -10.85 8.75 -10.42
N GLU A 153 -11.60 9.82 -10.71
CA GLU A 153 -11.15 10.94 -11.54
C GLU A 153 -9.95 11.66 -10.91
N THR A 154 -9.88 11.71 -9.59
CA THR A 154 -8.73 12.25 -8.86
C THR A 154 -7.47 11.40 -9.08
N ILE A 155 -7.58 10.06 -9.01
CA ILE A 155 -6.50 9.13 -9.39
C ILE A 155 -6.00 9.44 -10.81
N ASN A 156 -6.92 9.50 -11.78
CA ASN A 156 -6.58 9.76 -13.17
C ASN A 156 -5.90 11.13 -13.35
N THR A 157 -6.35 12.15 -12.61
CA THR A 157 -5.74 13.49 -12.63
C THR A 157 -4.29 13.46 -12.15
N ILE A 158 -4.00 12.78 -11.04
CA ILE A 158 -2.63 12.66 -10.50
C ILE A 158 -1.75 11.87 -11.46
N GLN A 159 -2.25 10.76 -12.03
CA GLN A 159 -1.52 9.97 -13.03
C GLN A 159 -1.17 10.80 -14.27
N ASN A 160 -2.11 11.60 -14.78
CA ASN A 160 -1.87 12.45 -15.96
C ASN A 160 -0.92 13.62 -15.66
N ALA A 161 -0.99 14.20 -14.46
CA ALA A 161 -0.02 15.21 -14.02
C ALA A 161 1.42 14.66 -14.07
N TRP A 162 1.64 13.45 -13.56
CA TRP A 162 2.94 12.78 -13.62
C TRP A 162 3.39 12.54 -15.08
N ARG A 163 2.52 12.00 -15.93
CA ARG A 163 2.82 11.71 -17.35
C ARG A 163 3.20 12.97 -18.12
N ASN A 164 2.46 14.05 -17.93
CA ASN A 164 2.71 15.32 -18.61
C ASN A 164 4.06 15.94 -18.21
N HIS A 165 4.40 15.89 -16.92
CA HIS A 165 5.68 16.39 -16.42
C HIS A 165 6.87 15.61 -16.99
N HIS A 166 6.78 14.27 -17.10
CA HIS A 166 7.87 13.44 -17.61
C HIS A 166 7.98 13.45 -19.14
N ALA A 167 6.86 13.62 -19.85
CA ALA A 167 6.89 13.83 -21.31
C ALA A 167 7.61 15.13 -21.69
N GLN A 168 7.45 16.19 -20.89
CA GLN A 168 8.12 17.48 -21.12
C GLN A 168 9.62 17.46 -20.82
N GLN A 169 10.09 16.59 -19.92
CA GLN A 169 11.52 16.44 -19.60
C GLN A 169 12.27 15.55 -20.61
N SER A 170 11.55 14.77 -21.40
CA SER A 170 12.12 13.83 -22.38
C SER A 170 12.16 14.40 -23.81
N ALA A 171 11.66 15.63 -24.02
CA ALA A 171 11.57 16.34 -25.29
C ALA A 171 12.60 17.48 -25.35
#